data_AF-A0AAV2YKJ9-F1
#
_entry.id   AF-A0AAV2YKJ9-F1
#
_cell.length_a   1.000
_cell.length_b   1.000
_cell.length_c   1.000
_cell.angle_alpha   90.00
_cell.angle_beta   90.00
_cell.angle_gamma   90.00
#
_symmetry.space_group_name_H-M   'P 1'
#
loop_
_entity.id
_entity.type
_entity.pdbx_description
1 polymer ?
#
loop_
_entity_poly.entity_id
_entity_poly.type
_entity_poly.pdbx_seq_one_letter_code
_entity_poly.pdbx_strand_id
1 'polypeptide(L)'
;MAGCGPDETPVSVEGVAGIFCVAGTPCSGDEATGACPLPRYPALPYGAGCGKVATGAYGCKPYTDSSQKTCVGNPAGDIPVSVLGAGTYCTSDPVCAGDQFGNCPGAASGLMQPARCDYVRPGVYGCTVEPPTAQP
;
A
#
# COMPACT_ATOMS: atom_id res chain seq x y z
N MET A 1 1.51 28.39 7.46
CA MET A 1 1.63 27.17 8.28
C MET A 1 0.93 26.08 7.51
N ALA A 2 1.68 25.11 6.97
CA ALA A 2 1.08 23.98 6.27
C ALA A 2 0.47 23.04 7.31
N GLY A 3 -0.75 23.35 7.73
CA GLY A 3 -1.56 22.47 8.57
C GLY A 3 -2.16 21.37 7.71
N CYS A 4 -2.38 20.21 8.32
CA CYS A 4 -3.22 19.18 7.73
C CYS A 4 -4.65 19.70 7.51
N GLY A 5 -5.42 19.04 6.64
CA GLY A 5 -6.82 19.36 6.42
C GLY A 5 -7.67 19.28 7.69
N PRO A 6 -8.92 19.77 7.66
CA PRO A 6 -9.78 19.83 8.85
C PRO A 6 -10.04 18.47 9.50
N ASP A 7 -9.98 17.38 8.73
CA ASP A 7 -10.20 16.00 9.18
C ASP A 7 -8.90 15.17 9.22
N GLU A 8 -7.75 15.83 9.09
CA GLU A 8 -6.45 15.18 9.06
C GLU A 8 -5.59 15.58 10.26
N THR A 9 -4.92 14.60 10.84
CA THR A 9 -4.02 14.79 11.97
C THR A 9 -2.56 14.72 11.51
N PRO A 10 -1.69 15.64 11.93
CA PRO A 10 -0.26 15.55 11.68
C PRO A 10 0.35 14.39 12.46
N VAL A 11 1.07 13.52 11.76
CA VAL A 11 1.78 12.37 12.33
C VAL A 11 3.22 12.32 11.84
N SER A 12 4.08 11.81 12.72
CA SER A 12 5.49 11.57 12.43
C SER A 12 5.69 10.08 12.19
N VAL A 13 6.62 9.73 11.30
CA VAL A 13 6.99 8.35 11.05
C VAL A 13 8.39 8.10 11.60
N GLU A 14 8.56 7.03 12.39
CA GLU A 14 9.83 6.71 13.04
C GLU A 14 10.97 6.59 12.01
N GLY A 15 12.01 7.40 12.16
CA GLY A 15 13.18 7.39 11.27
C GLY A 15 12.99 8.09 9.92
N VAL A 16 11.84 8.73 9.67
CA VAL A 16 11.59 9.50 8.44
C VAL A 16 11.46 10.98 8.78
N ALA A 17 12.23 11.82 8.08
CA ALA A 17 12.18 13.26 8.27
C ALA A 17 10.93 13.84 7.59
N GLY A 18 10.04 14.44 8.38
CA GLY A 18 8.85 15.13 7.89
C GLY A 18 7.63 14.90 8.78
N ILE A 19 6.58 15.69 8.53
CA ILE A 19 5.25 15.49 9.11
C ILE A 19 4.31 15.14 7.96
N PHE A 20 3.50 14.11 8.18
CA PHE A 20 2.51 13.63 7.24
C PHE A 20 1.12 13.82 7.81
N CYS A 21 0.12 13.90 6.94
CA CYS A 21 -1.28 14.04 7.33
C CYS A 21 -2.00 12.71 7.14
N VAL A 22 -2.77 12.30 8.15
CA VAL A 22 -3.62 11.11 8.11
C VAL A 22 -5.04 11.48 8.45
N ALA A 23 -6.00 10.94 7.72
CA ALA A 23 -7.40 11.11 8.07
C ALA A 23 -7.77 10.22 9.28
N GLY A 24 -8.52 10.78 10.23
CA GLY A 24 -8.98 10.07 11.43
C GLY A 24 -7.98 10.01 12.59
N THR A 25 -8.22 9.08 13.52
CA THR A 25 -7.41 8.93 14.74
C THR A 25 -6.00 8.42 14.40
N PRO A 26 -4.93 9.14 14.75
CA PRO A 26 -3.57 8.73 14.43
C PRO A 26 -3.12 7.54 15.27
N CYS A 27 -2.23 6.72 14.72
CA CYS A 27 -1.50 5.73 15.51
C CYS A 27 -0.48 6.43 16.42
N SER A 28 -0.85 6.64 17.68
CA SER A 28 -0.01 7.31 18.67
C SER A 28 -0.37 6.88 20.09
N GLY A 29 0.62 6.74 20.97
CA GLY A 29 0.41 6.44 22.38
C GLY A 29 -0.05 5.00 22.59
N ASP A 30 -1.30 4.80 23.00
CA ASP A 30 -1.89 3.47 23.24
C ASP A 30 -2.79 2.99 22.08
N GLU A 31 -2.96 3.81 21.03
CA GLU A 31 -3.84 3.55 19.90
C GLU A 31 -3.21 2.60 18.87
N ALA A 32 -3.43 1.30 19.07
CA ALA A 32 -2.90 0.23 18.21
C ALA A 32 -3.55 0.14 16.82
N THR A 33 -4.73 0.74 16.64
CA THR A 33 -5.50 0.71 15.39
C THR A 33 -5.58 2.07 14.70
N GLY A 34 -4.72 3.01 15.10
CA GLY A 34 -4.71 4.34 14.51
C GLY A 34 -4.17 4.35 13.08
N ALA A 35 -4.54 5.40 12.34
CA ALA A 35 -4.13 5.61 10.96
C ALA A 35 -2.66 6.05 10.86
N CYS A 36 -2.01 5.60 9.79
CA CYS A 36 -0.65 5.98 9.43
C CYS A 36 -0.56 6.47 7.98
N PRO A 37 0.48 7.25 7.63
CA PRO A 37 0.59 7.84 6.31
C PRO A 37 0.63 6.81 5.19
N LEU A 38 -0.16 7.08 4.17
CA LEU A 38 -0.12 6.34 2.92
C LEU A 38 1.21 6.56 2.17
N PRO A 39 1.53 5.72 1.17
CA PRO A 39 2.72 5.88 0.34
C PRO A 39 2.85 7.30 -0.26
N ARG A 40 3.96 7.97 -0.01
CA ARG A 40 4.31 9.29 -0.57
C ARG A 40 5.76 9.33 -1.01
N TYR A 41 5.98 9.55 -2.30
CA TYR A 41 7.33 9.72 -2.83
C TYR A 41 7.87 11.14 -2.52
N PRO A 42 9.16 11.32 -2.20
CA PRO A 42 10.21 10.30 -2.02
C PRO A 42 10.37 9.80 -0.58
N ALA A 43 9.77 10.47 0.41
CA ALA A 43 10.06 10.23 1.83
C ALA A 43 9.47 8.92 2.38
N LEU A 44 8.37 8.42 1.81
CA LEU A 44 7.59 7.30 2.31
C LEU A 44 7.06 6.40 1.17
N PRO A 45 7.93 5.81 0.32
CA PRO A 45 7.52 5.15 -0.93
C PRO A 45 6.56 3.97 -0.75
N TYR A 46 6.58 3.34 0.43
CA TYR A 46 5.73 2.20 0.75
C TYR A 46 4.63 2.52 1.78
N GLY A 47 4.63 3.74 2.34
CA GLY A 47 3.74 4.15 3.43
C GLY A 47 4.30 3.78 4.81
N ALA A 48 3.44 3.85 5.83
CA ALA A 48 3.76 3.45 7.18
C ALA A 48 2.61 2.66 7.83
N GLY A 49 2.96 1.76 8.75
CA GLY A 49 2.04 0.96 9.54
C GLY A 49 2.07 1.34 11.01
N CYS A 50 0.96 1.08 11.71
CA CYS A 50 0.90 1.26 13.15
C CYS A 50 1.65 0.12 13.86
N GLY A 51 2.61 0.45 14.73
CA GLY A 51 3.36 -0.53 15.49
C GLY A 51 4.03 0.08 16.70
N LYS A 52 4.59 -0.75 17.59
CA LYS A 52 5.34 -0.25 18.74
C LYS A 52 6.67 0.36 18.29
N VAL A 53 6.84 1.64 18.60
CA VAL A 53 8.08 2.41 18.41
C VAL A 53 9.08 2.14 19.54
N ALA A 54 10.32 2.58 19.39
CA ALA A 54 11.41 2.28 20.35
C ALA A 54 11.10 2.71 21.80
N THR A 55 10.23 3.70 21.98
CA THR A 55 9.78 4.19 23.29
C THR A 55 8.75 3.29 23.97
N GLY A 56 8.23 2.26 23.28
CA GLY A 56 7.22 1.34 23.78
C GLY A 56 5.77 1.74 23.51
N ALA A 57 5.53 2.99 23.08
CA ALA A 57 4.24 3.47 22.60
C ALA A 57 3.94 2.97 21.17
N TYR A 58 2.69 3.03 20.75
CA TYR A 58 2.30 2.90 19.34
C TYR A 58 2.67 4.17 18.57
N GLY A 59 3.19 3.97 17.36
CA GLY A 59 3.53 5.03 16.44
C GLY A 59 3.64 4.50 15.01
N CYS A 60 3.69 5.41 14.04
CA CYS A 60 3.82 5.03 12.64
C CYS A 60 5.26 4.63 12.32
N LYS A 61 5.43 3.42 11.78
CA LYS A 61 6.71 2.88 11.32
C LYS A 61 6.72 2.78 9.81
N PRO A 62 7.79 3.23 9.13
CA PRO A 62 7.85 3.16 7.69
C PRO A 62 7.90 1.70 7.26
N TYR A 63 7.19 1.39 6.19
CA TYR A 63 7.34 0.10 5.55
C TYR A 63 8.69 0.06 4.82
N THR A 64 9.44 -1.01 5.06
CA THR A 64 10.78 -1.22 4.50
C THR A 64 10.73 -1.84 3.10
N ASP A 65 9.61 -2.47 2.76
CA ASP A 65 9.38 -3.12 1.48
C ASP A 65 7.90 -3.07 1.10
N SER A 66 7.60 -3.20 -0.20
CA SER A 66 6.23 -3.21 -0.70
C SER A 66 5.39 -4.34 -0.12
N SER A 67 6.01 -5.44 0.33
CA SER A 67 5.35 -6.57 1.00
C SER A 67 4.59 -6.18 2.28
N GLN A 68 4.93 -5.03 2.89
CA GLN A 68 4.29 -4.57 4.13
C GLN A 68 3.17 -3.54 3.88
N LYS A 69 2.87 -3.21 2.63
CA LYS A 69 1.84 -2.25 2.25
C LYS A 69 0.46 -2.65 2.80
N THR A 70 -0.15 -1.78 3.59
CA THR A 70 -1.57 -1.91 4.00
C THR A 70 -2.48 -1.28 2.96
N CYS A 71 -3.59 -1.95 2.68
CA CYS A 71 -4.58 -1.49 1.70
C CYS A 71 -5.90 -1.05 2.35
N VAL A 72 -5.99 -1.08 3.68
CA VAL A 72 -7.19 -0.68 4.44
C VAL A 72 -7.59 0.75 4.09
N GLY A 73 -8.80 0.94 3.58
CA GLY A 73 -9.36 2.23 3.19
C GLY A 73 -8.89 2.74 1.81
N ASN A 74 -8.22 1.89 1.00
CA ASN A 74 -7.81 2.26 -0.34
C ASN A 74 -9.00 2.14 -1.32
N PRO A 75 -9.31 3.18 -2.12
CA PRO A 75 -10.41 3.12 -3.09
C PRO A 75 -10.21 2.09 -4.20
N ALA A 76 -8.97 1.63 -4.43
CA ALA A 76 -8.66 0.53 -5.35
C ALA A 76 -8.93 -0.85 -4.74
N GLY A 77 -9.13 -0.95 -3.42
CA GLY A 77 -9.48 -2.16 -2.67
C GLY A 77 -8.54 -2.45 -1.51
N ASP A 78 -8.99 -3.28 -0.56
CA ASP A 78 -8.31 -3.49 0.72
C ASP A 78 -7.30 -4.64 0.75
N ILE A 79 -7.06 -5.29 -0.40
CA ILE A 79 -6.17 -6.46 -0.47
C ILE A 79 -4.81 -6.07 -1.06
N PRO A 80 -3.71 -6.28 -0.31
CA PRO A 80 -2.37 -6.13 -0.85
C PRO A 80 -2.01 -7.31 -1.76
N VAL A 81 -1.66 -7.00 -3.01
CA VAL A 81 -1.31 -7.97 -4.04
C VAL A 81 0.04 -7.65 -4.62
N SER A 82 0.89 -8.66 -4.70
CA SER A 82 2.18 -8.57 -5.39
C SER A 82 1.97 -8.71 -6.89
N VAL A 83 2.35 -7.68 -7.63
CA VAL A 83 2.37 -7.66 -9.08
C VAL A 83 3.78 -7.99 -9.56
N LEU A 84 3.91 -9.10 -10.28
CA LEU A 84 5.17 -9.52 -10.86
C LEU A 84 5.68 -8.45 -11.82
N GLY A 85 6.90 -7.94 -11.58
CA GLY A 85 7.51 -6.88 -12.38
C GLY A 85 7.19 -5.44 -11.95
N ALA A 86 6.37 -5.22 -10.92
CA ALA A 86 6.03 -3.88 -10.45
C ALA A 86 6.07 -3.68 -8.91
N GLY A 87 5.87 -4.73 -8.11
CA GLY A 87 5.82 -4.64 -6.64
C GLY A 87 4.42 -4.81 -6.08
N THR A 88 4.16 -4.33 -4.86
CA THR A 88 2.86 -4.56 -4.18
C THR A 88 1.89 -3.39 -4.32
N TYR A 89 0.65 -3.72 -4.65
CA TYR A 89 -0.43 -2.77 -4.91
C TYR A 89 -1.74 -3.24 -4.33
N CYS A 90 -2.69 -2.32 -4.20
CA CYS A 90 -3.98 -2.60 -3.61
C CYS A 90 -5.02 -2.92 -4.68
N THR A 91 -5.84 -3.94 -4.43
CA THR A 91 -6.95 -4.36 -5.30
C THR A 91 -8.09 -4.91 -4.45
N SER A 92 -9.26 -5.06 -5.05
CA SER A 92 -10.43 -5.68 -4.43
C SER A 92 -10.45 -7.20 -4.59
N ASP A 93 -11.14 -7.90 -3.70
CA ASP A 93 -11.41 -9.34 -3.82
C ASP A 93 -12.37 -9.62 -4.99
N PRO A 94 -12.27 -10.76 -5.72
CA PRO A 94 -11.27 -11.82 -5.58
C PRO A 94 -10.01 -11.58 -6.42
N VAL A 95 -8.85 -11.82 -5.84
CA VAL A 95 -7.56 -11.72 -6.55
C VAL A 95 -7.29 -13.00 -7.32
N CYS A 96 -7.27 -12.92 -8.65
CA CYS A 96 -6.94 -14.03 -9.57
C CYS A 96 -7.42 -15.40 -9.06
N ALA A 97 -8.74 -15.57 -8.95
CA ALA A 97 -9.46 -16.69 -8.31
C ALA A 97 -9.26 -18.06 -8.99
N GLY A 98 -8.03 -18.41 -9.36
CA GLY A 98 -7.69 -19.56 -10.18
C GLY A 98 -7.84 -19.34 -11.68
N ASP A 99 -8.18 -18.12 -12.13
CA ASP A 99 -8.36 -17.78 -13.54
C ASP A 99 -8.01 -16.31 -13.86
N GLN A 100 -8.18 -15.95 -15.14
CA GLN A 100 -7.93 -14.63 -15.72
C GLN A 100 -9.00 -13.56 -15.43
N PHE A 101 -10.09 -13.91 -14.74
CA PHE A 101 -11.23 -13.04 -14.45
C PHE A 101 -11.19 -12.43 -13.05
N GLY A 102 -10.20 -12.77 -12.23
CA GLY A 102 -9.97 -12.11 -10.95
C GLY A 102 -9.50 -10.66 -11.09
N ASN A 103 -9.48 -9.95 -9.98
CA ASN A 103 -9.06 -8.56 -9.90
C ASN A 103 -7.54 -8.45 -9.77
N CYS A 104 -6.96 -7.50 -10.52
CA CYS A 104 -5.58 -7.08 -10.37
C CYS A 104 -5.47 -5.56 -10.23
N PRO A 105 -4.42 -5.07 -9.55
CA PRO A 105 -4.21 -3.64 -9.34
C PRO A 105 -4.05 -2.89 -10.67
N GLY A 106 -4.65 -1.70 -10.74
CA GLY A 106 -4.62 -0.84 -11.93
C GLY A 106 -4.02 0.54 -11.66
N ALA A 107 -4.27 1.48 -12.58
CA ALA A 107 -3.78 2.86 -12.46
C ALA A 107 -4.25 3.55 -11.17
N ALA A 108 -5.46 3.24 -10.69
CA ALA A 108 -6.01 3.74 -9.43
C ALA A 108 -5.18 3.32 -8.20
N SER A 109 -4.41 2.23 -8.29
CA SER A 109 -3.52 1.72 -7.25
C SER A 109 -2.13 2.38 -7.30
N GLY A 110 -1.89 3.29 -8.24
CA GLY A 110 -0.58 3.92 -8.51
C GLY A 110 0.32 3.11 -9.45
N LEU A 111 -0.24 2.15 -10.18
CA LEU A 111 0.49 1.31 -11.13
C LEU A 111 0.57 2.01 -12.50
N MET A 112 1.78 2.15 -13.08
CA MET A 112 1.94 2.81 -14.40
C MET A 112 1.31 2.01 -15.55
N GLN A 113 1.19 0.69 -15.39
CA GLN A 113 0.58 -0.21 -16.38
C GLN A 113 -0.42 -1.10 -15.65
N PRO A 114 -1.65 -1.31 -16.14
CA PRO A 114 -2.59 -2.18 -15.47
C PRO A 114 -2.04 -3.61 -15.36
N ALA A 115 -2.14 -4.21 -14.17
CA ALA A 115 -1.83 -5.62 -14.00
C ALA A 115 -3.03 -6.46 -14.40
N ARG A 116 -2.77 -7.68 -14.88
CA ARG A 116 -3.80 -8.67 -15.20
C ARG A 116 -3.42 -10.02 -14.61
N CYS A 117 -4.42 -10.86 -14.39
CA CYS A 117 -4.21 -12.22 -13.93
C CYS A 117 -3.57 -13.04 -15.05
N ASP A 118 -2.39 -13.58 -14.78
CA ASP A 118 -1.61 -14.37 -15.72
C ASP A 118 -1.03 -15.60 -15.02
N TYR A 119 -0.59 -16.58 -15.79
CA TYR A 119 -0.08 -17.84 -15.27
C TYR A 119 1.36 -17.69 -14.79
N VAL A 120 1.53 -17.41 -13.49
CA VAL A 120 2.85 -17.16 -12.90
C VAL A 120 3.62 -18.43 -12.58
N ARG A 121 2.91 -19.52 -12.25
CA ARG A 121 3.47 -20.86 -11.94
C ARG A 121 2.46 -21.96 -12.29
N PRO A 122 2.88 -23.23 -12.43
CA PRO A 122 1.97 -24.35 -12.68
C PRO A 122 0.82 -24.40 -11.66
N GLY A 123 -0.40 -24.14 -12.12
CA GLY A 123 -1.64 -24.15 -11.34
C GLY A 123 -1.92 -22.87 -10.55
N VAL A 124 -1.14 -21.80 -10.75
CA VAL A 124 -1.27 -20.55 -9.98
C VAL A 124 -1.38 -19.36 -10.92
N TYR A 125 -2.53 -18.68 -10.86
CA TYR A 125 -2.71 -17.35 -11.45
C TYR A 125 -2.24 -16.28 -10.47
N GLY A 126 -1.60 -15.24 -10.99
CA GLY A 126 -1.14 -14.09 -10.21
C GLY A 126 -1.12 -12.83 -11.06
N CYS A 127 -1.04 -11.67 -10.42
CA CYS A 127 -1.03 -10.40 -11.14
C CYS A 127 0.34 -10.15 -11.76
N THR A 128 0.36 -9.84 -13.06
CA THR A 128 1.56 -9.43 -13.79
C THR A 128 1.27 -8.15 -14.55
N VAL A 129 2.24 -7.24 -14.60
CA VAL A 129 2.23 -6.22 -15.66
C VAL A 129 2.56 -6.92 -16.97
N GLU A 130 1.91 -6.53 -18.08
CA GLU A 130 2.32 -7.04 -19.39
C GLU A 130 3.83 -6.84 -19.56
N PRO A 131 4.62 -7.87 -19.91
CA PRO A 131 5.91 -7.58 -20.50
C PRO A 131 5.62 -6.69 -21.72
N PRO A 132 6.39 -5.61 -21.94
CA PRO A 132 6.20 -4.77 -23.12
C PRO A 132 6.37 -5.67 -24.34
N THR A 133 5.24 -6.02 -24.98
CA THR A 133 5.13 -6.75 -26.24
C THR A 133 6.00 -8.02 -26.35
N ALA A 134 5.38 -9.19 -26.26
CA ALA A 134 5.76 -10.25 -27.20
C ALA A 134 5.39 -9.73 -28.60
N GLN A 135 6.30 -9.01 -29.24
CA GLN A 135 6.18 -8.65 -30.65
C GLN A 135 6.07 -9.95 -31.46
N PRO A 136 5.09 -10.09 -32.36
CA PRO A 136 5.28 -10.95 -33.52
C PRO A 136 6.37 -10.39 -34.45
#